data_AF-A0A853IZT5-F1
#
_entry.id   AF-A0A853IZT5-F1
#
_cell.length_a   1.000
_cell.length_b   1.000
_cell.length_c   1.000
_cell.angle_alpha   90.00
_cell.angle_beta   90.00
_cell.angle_gamma   90.00
#
_symmetry.space_group_name_H-M   'P 1'
#
loop_
_entity.id
_entity.type
_entity.pdbx_description
1 polymer ?
#
loop_
_entity_poly.entity_id
_entity_poly.type
_entity_poly.pdbx_seq_one_letter_code
_entity_poly.pdbx_strand_id
1 'polypeptide(L)' 'MSKLRHTLQLLHRGALSTRQIGAALGISKSTVSEIASYARVAGVDWALAQS' A
#
# COMPACT_ATOMS: atom_id res chain seq x y z
N MET A 1 4.87 -13.69 1.21
CA MET A 1 4.10 -12.60 0.59
C MET A 1 4.68 -11.26 1.03
N SER A 2 5.07 -10.37 0.11
CA SER A 2 5.77 -9.10 0.44
C SER A 2 4.82 -8.06 1.03
N LYS A 3 5.26 -7.32 2.06
CA LYS A 3 4.51 -6.23 2.71
C LYS A 3 4.08 -5.14 1.71
N LEU A 4 4.86 -4.92 0.66
CA LEU A 4 4.57 -3.94 -0.40
C LEU A 4 3.28 -4.31 -1.15
N ARG A 5 3.14 -5.58 -1.57
CA ARG A 5 1.94 -6.06 -2.28
C ARG A 5 0.68 -5.94 -1.42
N HIS A 6 0.77 -6.34 -0.14
CA HIS A 6 -0.36 -6.17 0.78
C HIS A 6 -0.72 -4.70 1.02
N THR A 7 0.27 -3.80 1.09
CA THR A 7 0.02 -2.36 1.23
C THR A 7 -0.76 -1.83 0.02
N LEU A 8 -0.33 -2.16 -1.20
CA LEU A 8 -1.02 -1.74 -2.43
C LEU A 8 -2.44 -2.31 -2.53
N GLN A 9 -2.63 -3.57 -2.14
CA GLN A 9 -3.95 -4.19 -2.13
C GLN A 9 -4.92 -3.45 -1.19
N LEU A 10 -4.46 -3.10 0.02
CA LEU A 10 -5.31 -2.41 1.00
C LEU A 10 -5.58 -0.96 0.60
N LEU A 11 -4.61 -0.28 -0.02
CA LEU A 11 -4.79 1.06 -0.59
C LEU A 11 -5.83 1.03 -1.73
N HIS A 12 -5.73 0.06 -2.64
CA HIS A 12 -6.65 -0.09 -3.76
C HIS A 12 -8.09 -0.41 -3.30
N ARG A 13 -8.25 -1.21 -2.24
CA ARG A 13 -9.58 -1.52 -1.66
C ARG A 13 -10.30 -0.29 -1.09
N GLY A 14 -9.60 0.80 -0.78
CA GLY A 14 -10.17 2.07 -0.32
C GLY A 14 -10.91 2.04 1.04
N ALA A 15 -11.00 0.88 1.70
CA ALA A 15 -11.75 0.70 2.94
C ALA A 15 -10.98 1.11 4.20
N LEU A 16 -9.66 1.27 4.12
CA LEU A 16 -8.79 1.58 5.24
C LEU A 16 -7.99 2.86 5.00
N SER A 17 -7.89 3.70 6.02
CA SER A 17 -6.93 4.81 6.04
C SER A 17 -5.49 4.30 6.11
N THR A 18 -4.52 5.09 5.66
CA THR A 18 -3.08 4.74 5.72
C THR A 18 -2.59 4.37 7.12
N ARG A 19 -3.20 4.94 8.17
CA ARG A 19 -2.92 4.59 9.56
C ARG A 19 -3.42 3.18 9.91
N GLN A 20 -4.63 2.81 9.49
CA GLN A 20 -5.17 1.46 9.69
C GLN A 20 -4.39 0.42 8.91
N ILE A 21 -3.96 0.75 7.69
CA ILE A 21 -3.09 -0.10 6.86
C ILE A 21 -1.75 -0.34 7.57
N GLY A 22 -1.12 0.71 8.11
CA GLY A 22 0.14 0.58 8.85
C GLY A 22 0.00 -0.32 10.07
N ALA A 23 -1.07 -0.14 10.85
CA ALA A 23 -1.37 -1.00 12.01
C ALA A 23 -1.58 -2.47 11.60
N ALA A 24 -2.32 -2.73 10.52
CA ALA A 24 -2.58 -4.08 10.02
C ALA A 24 -1.32 -4.80 9.49
N LEU A 25 -0.33 -4.05 9.01
CA LEU A 25 0.89 -4.59 8.40
C LEU A 25 2.14 -4.49 9.30
N GLY A 26 1.99 -3.91 10.50
CA GLY A 26 3.10 -3.68 11.43
C GLY A 26 4.17 -2.75 10.86
N ILE A 27 3.75 -1.71 10.12
CA ILE A 27 4.63 -0.67 9.56
C ILE A 27 4.10 0.72 9.90
N SER A 28 4.97 1.72 9.87
CA SER A 28 4.58 3.09 10.19
C SER A 28 3.66 3.68 9.12
N LYS A 29 2.84 4.66 9.52
CA LYS A 29 2.00 5.43 8.59
C LYS A 29 2.84 6.16 7.53
N SER A 30 4.05 6.63 7.86
CA SER A 30 4.95 7.27 6.89
C SER A 30 5.40 6.29 5.82
N THR A 31 5.79 5.06 6.18
CA THR A 31 6.14 4.01 5.21
C THR A 31 4.97 3.67 4.27
N VAL A 32 3.74 3.62 4.78
CA VAL A 32 2.54 3.43 3.93
C VAL A 32 2.37 4.60 2.96
N SER A 33 2.56 5.84 3.42
CA SER A 33 2.48 7.02 2.57
C SER A 33 3.57 7.07 1.49
N GLU A 34 4.80 6.66 1.80
CA GLU A 34 5.87 6.53 0.81
C GLU A 34 5.53 5.50 -0.25
N ILE A 35 5.06 4.31 0.14
CA ILE A 35 4.63 3.27 -0.80
C ILE A 35 3.52 3.78 -1.71
N ALA A 36 2.51 4.46 -1.16
CA ALA A 36 1.42 5.05 -1.93
C ALA A 36 1.92 6.11 -2.93
N SER A 37 2.86 6.96 -2.49
CA SER A 37 3.45 8.00 -3.34
C SER A 37 4.25 7.39 -4.49
N TYR A 38 5.12 6.42 -4.20
CA TYR A 38 5.89 5.69 -5.21
C TYR A 38 4.99 4.97 -6.21
N ALA A 39 3.95 4.30 -5.75
CA ALA A 39 3.00 3.60 -6.63
C ALA A 39 2.28 4.58 -7.58
N ARG A 40 1.87 5.74 -7.06
CA ARG A 40 1.25 6.80 -7.87
C ARG A 40 2.21 7.35 -8.93
N VAL A 41 3.47 7.62 -8.56
CA VAL A 41 4.49 8.13 -9.49
C VAL A 41 4.85 7.09 -10.55
N ALA A 42 4.97 5.82 -10.16
CA ALA A 42 5.31 4.73 -11.07
C ALA A 42 4.13 4.25 -11.94
N GLY A 43 2.91 4.77 -11.71
CA GLY A 43 1.70 4.26 -12.35
C GLY A 43 1.39 2.80 -12.02
N VAL A 44 1.92 2.29 -10.90
CA VAL A 44 1.75 0.89 -10.48
C VAL A 44 0.45 0.76 -9.70
N ASP A 45 -0.58 0.25 -10.37
CA ASP A 45 -1.81 -0.18 -9.72
C ASP A 45 -1.64 -1.57 -9.07
N TRP A 46 -2.52 -1.93 -8.13
CA TRP A 46 -2.62 -3.28 -7.57
C TRP A 46 -2.65 -4.36 -8.64
N ALA A 47 -3.33 -4.11 -9.77
CA ALA A 47 -3.38 -5.05 -10.89
C ALA A 47 -1.98 -5.39 -11.46
N LEU A 48 -1.06 -4.41 -11.50
CA LEU A 48 0.33 -4.60 -11.94
C LEU A 48 1.21 -5.21 -10.84
N ALA A 49 0.88 -4.99 -9.57
CA ALA A 49 1.63 -5.55 -8.44
C ALA A 49 1.32 -7.04 -8.16
N GLN A 50 0.39 -7.65 -8.89
CA GLN A 50 -0.07 -9.02 -8.67
C GLN A 50 0.76 -10.08 -9.42
N SER A 51 1.43 -9.71 -10.53
CA SER A 51 2.34 -10.58 -11.30
C SER A 51 3.63 -10.89 -10.55
#